data_AF-A0AAD3NAA4-F1
#
_entry.id   AF-A0AAD3NAA4-F1
#
_cell.length_a   1.000
_cell.length_b   1.000
_cell.length_c   1.000
_cell.angle_alpha   90.00
_cell.angle_beta   90.00
_cell.angle_gamma   90.00
#
_symmetry.space_group_name_H-M   'P 1'
#
loop_
_entity.id
_entity.type
_entity.pdbx_description
1 polymer ?
#
loop_
_entity_poly.entity_id
_entity_poly.type
_entity_poly.pdbx_seq_one_letter_code
_entity_poly.pdbx_strand_id
1 'polypeptide(L)'
;MLKAVGWRPQAKRLLLLMTDQPSHLALDSRLAGIVRPHDGLCHLENNVYTGSTRMDHPSVGQLSDNLLDNHIYSIFAVEKQQYQWYEELVRLLPGSYLGKLGLFQAPNLIELVVDAYKRLLSEVALSVSVEDKAVSRYWVSVSPLCPDGSTAKDQSCSGVQPNQTVYFNITIGLRSCPDNGEDEDVRVMVRPVGYNESTVIRIHSKCSCSCGPEKHCYDDSQSPCAGTQDGASQGQRPDHGLTDDSNRDSNWKCRADGSDVDCSGRGVCECGRCVCEQNRLGTVYGKYCEIDDFSCPYEGGLMCGGRGVCVLGECVCEDGWTGDSCACPVSTATCQSASGLVCSGRGRCVCGKCVCDDPRYSGDFCERCPACQSTCQSYWKCVDCHLSHGLTQKEAGHCNNTCAPLVGYMDDVSGQAWEIWIQCMSISNDSCRYSFQTSSHSGQTQLHISTRPECASSNRLVGTFLSVCALTVLCGLVVVAMSRLLLQKKGWSPGGAAEDGVYHCTGKDLSYIPTTNEKTVTYRRDHPPDRPVEMHIQVPKMPLGDPWQY
;
A
#
# COMPACT_ATOMS: atom_id res chain seq x y z
N MET A 1 6.13 -15.47 18.72
CA MET A 1 5.32 -16.30 17.81
C MET A 1 5.94 -17.68 17.58
N LEU A 2 7.18 -17.77 17.06
CA LEU A 2 7.82 -19.05 16.70
C LEU A 2 7.88 -20.11 17.81
N LYS A 3 8.20 -19.69 19.04
CA LYS A 3 8.29 -20.60 20.19
C LYS A 3 6.94 -21.12 20.67
N ALA A 4 5.89 -20.30 20.60
CA ALA A 4 4.58 -20.65 21.14
C ALA A 4 3.81 -21.63 20.24
N VAL A 5 3.91 -21.46 18.92
CA VAL A 5 3.32 -22.39 17.94
C VAL A 5 4.16 -23.66 17.78
N GLY A 6 5.44 -23.63 18.15
CA GLY A 6 6.33 -24.78 18.02
C GLY A 6 6.91 -24.95 16.61
N TRP A 7 7.06 -23.84 15.86
CA TRP A 7 7.66 -23.89 14.53
C TRP A 7 9.09 -24.39 14.60
N ARG A 8 9.40 -25.42 13.81
CA ARG A 8 10.78 -25.91 13.70
C ARG A 8 11.63 -24.86 12.95
N PRO A 9 12.84 -24.53 13.45
CA PRO A 9 13.70 -23.55 12.79
C PRO A 9 14.20 -24.04 11.43
N GLN A 10 14.29 -25.36 11.23
CA GLN A 10 14.89 -26.01 10.05
C GLN A 10 13.85 -26.64 9.12
N ALA A 11 12.60 -26.18 9.14
CA ALA A 11 11.54 -26.71 8.28
C ALA A 11 10.85 -25.58 7.51
N LYS A 12 10.36 -25.89 6.30
CA LYS A 12 9.42 -24.99 5.63
C LYS A 12 8.12 -24.90 6.45
N ARG A 13 7.62 -23.68 6.66
CA ARG A 13 6.47 -23.41 7.55
C ARG A 13 5.25 -23.15 6.70
N LEU A 14 4.22 -23.98 6.85
CA LEU A 14 2.97 -23.87 6.12
C LEU A 14 1.83 -23.52 7.07
N LEU A 15 1.14 -22.43 6.78
CA LEU A 15 -0.01 -21.96 7.55
C LEU A 15 -1.29 -22.14 6.71
N LEU A 16 -2.14 -23.10 7.07
CA LEU A 16 -3.44 -23.29 6.44
C LEU A 16 -4.50 -22.42 7.14
N LEU A 17 -5.06 -21.46 6.42
CA LEU A 17 -6.23 -20.67 6.82
C LEU A 17 -7.46 -21.17 6.08
N MET A 18 -8.49 -21.56 6.82
CA MET A 18 -9.77 -21.99 6.27
C MET A 18 -10.87 -21.02 6.72
N THR A 19 -11.66 -20.51 5.78
CA THR A 19 -12.73 -19.55 6.09
C THR A 19 -13.82 -19.54 5.02
N ASP A 20 -15.05 -19.31 5.46
CA ASP A 20 -16.26 -19.11 4.66
C ASP A 20 -16.76 -17.64 4.72
N GLN A 21 -16.05 -16.77 5.46
CA GLN A 21 -16.38 -15.36 5.63
C GLN A 21 -15.22 -14.43 5.24
N PRO A 22 -15.50 -13.17 4.84
CA PRO A 22 -14.49 -12.13 4.73
C PRO A 22 -13.75 -11.88 6.05
N SER A 23 -12.51 -11.42 5.96
CA SER A 23 -11.70 -11.05 7.12
C SER A 23 -11.83 -9.56 7.42
N HIS A 24 -11.78 -9.21 8.71
CA HIS A 24 -11.59 -7.84 9.16
C HIS A 24 -10.17 -7.36 8.85
N LEU A 25 -10.06 -6.08 8.52
CA LEU A 25 -8.80 -5.40 8.23
C LEU A 25 -8.49 -4.34 9.29
N ALA A 26 -7.27 -3.83 9.29
CA ALA A 26 -6.91 -2.69 10.12
C ALA A 26 -7.92 -1.54 9.94
N LEU A 27 -8.20 -0.83 11.03
CA LEU A 27 -9.20 0.23 11.20
C LEU A 27 -10.65 -0.25 11.38
N ASP A 28 -10.97 -1.53 11.14
CA ASP A 28 -12.32 -2.07 11.40
C ASP A 28 -12.65 -2.04 12.90
N SER A 29 -11.65 -2.28 13.77
CA SER A 29 -11.85 -2.32 15.23
C SER A 29 -12.21 -0.96 15.82
N ARG A 30 -12.10 0.12 15.03
CA ARG A 30 -12.55 1.46 15.43
C ARG A 30 -14.05 1.47 15.75
N LEU A 31 -14.84 0.63 15.09
CA LEU A 31 -16.27 0.47 15.39
C LEU A 31 -16.52 -0.11 16.80
N ALA A 32 -15.57 -0.89 17.31
CA ALA A 32 -15.59 -1.44 18.67
C ALA A 32 -14.90 -0.52 19.70
N GLY A 33 -14.48 0.69 19.31
CA GLY A 33 -13.76 1.64 20.18
C GLY A 33 -12.28 1.30 20.37
N ILE A 34 -11.74 0.34 19.62
CA ILE A 34 -10.33 -0.02 19.66
C ILE A 34 -9.58 0.83 18.62
N VAL A 35 -8.70 1.71 19.10
CA VAL A 35 -7.95 2.68 18.27
C VAL A 35 -6.44 2.49 18.32
N ARG A 36 -5.97 1.51 19.08
CA ARG A 36 -4.54 1.21 19.21
C ARG A 36 -4.12 0.30 18.05
N PRO A 37 -3.18 0.71 17.19
CA PRO A 37 -2.70 -0.12 16.09
C PRO A 37 -2.06 -1.42 16.58
N HIS A 38 -2.07 -2.45 15.74
CA HIS A 38 -1.37 -3.70 15.99
C HIS A 38 0.15 -3.47 16.02
N ASP A 39 0.85 -4.02 17.01
CA ASP A 39 2.29 -3.81 17.23
C ASP A 39 3.20 -4.87 16.58
N GLY A 40 2.62 -5.93 16.03
CA GLY A 40 3.36 -7.03 15.37
C GLY A 40 4.08 -7.97 16.34
N LEU A 41 3.86 -7.81 17.65
CA LEU A 41 4.49 -8.62 18.68
C LEU A 41 3.58 -9.79 19.12
N CYS A 42 4.16 -10.71 19.88
CA CYS A 42 3.49 -11.93 20.33
C CYS A 42 2.78 -11.70 21.67
N HIS A 43 1.44 -11.66 21.66
CA HIS A 43 0.60 -11.51 22.86
C HIS A 43 -0.22 -12.76 23.13
N LEU A 44 0.45 -13.90 23.25
CA LEU A 44 -0.18 -15.18 23.54
C LEU A 44 0.10 -15.59 24.98
N GLU A 45 -0.94 -15.68 25.80
CA GLU A 45 -0.88 -16.16 27.17
C GLU A 45 -1.87 -17.31 27.33
N ASN A 46 -1.44 -18.46 27.87
CA ASN A 46 -2.28 -19.65 28.04
C ASN A 46 -3.02 -20.07 26.74
N ASN A 47 -2.34 -19.96 25.59
CA ASN A 47 -2.90 -20.23 24.25
C ASN A 47 -4.04 -19.29 23.82
N VAL A 48 -4.22 -18.16 24.51
CA VAL A 48 -5.22 -17.14 24.19
C VAL A 48 -4.52 -15.85 23.76
N TYR A 49 -5.05 -15.23 22.70
CA TYR A 49 -4.55 -13.93 22.23
C TYR A 49 -5.10 -12.80 23.10
N THR A 50 -4.26 -12.25 23.97
CA THR A 50 -4.64 -11.20 24.93
C THR A 50 -4.78 -9.82 24.30
N GLY A 51 -4.24 -9.63 23.09
CA GLY A 51 -4.32 -8.40 22.31
C GLY A 51 -5.69 -8.14 21.66
N SER A 52 -6.57 -9.13 21.60
CA SER A 52 -7.85 -9.10 20.84
C SER A 52 -8.79 -7.94 21.17
N THR A 53 -8.82 -7.47 22.41
CA THR A 53 -9.70 -6.38 22.88
C THR A 53 -8.99 -5.04 23.04
N ARG A 54 -7.67 -5.00 22.83
CA ARG A 54 -6.83 -3.85 23.12
C ARG A 54 -6.13 -3.27 21.91
N MET A 55 -5.98 -4.07 20.85
CA MET A 55 -5.29 -3.70 19.63
C MET A 55 -6.16 -4.02 18.43
N ASP A 56 -6.04 -3.17 17.42
CA ASP A 56 -6.70 -3.31 16.14
C ASP A 56 -6.18 -4.53 15.36
N HIS A 57 -6.86 -4.90 14.29
CA HIS A 57 -6.39 -5.90 13.34
C HIS A 57 -5.07 -5.44 12.70
N PRO A 58 -4.15 -6.38 12.37
CA PRO A 58 -2.94 -6.04 11.66
C PRO A 58 -3.25 -5.51 10.26
N SER A 59 -2.42 -4.59 9.76
CA SER A 59 -2.51 -4.18 8.36
C SER A 59 -2.00 -5.31 7.45
N VAL A 60 -2.44 -5.32 6.19
CA VAL A 60 -1.99 -6.31 5.20
C VAL A 60 -0.46 -6.25 5.01
N GLY A 61 0.12 -5.04 5.02
CA GLY A 61 1.57 -4.85 4.96
C GLY A 61 2.29 -5.43 6.18
N GLN A 62 1.82 -5.15 7.40
CA GLN A 62 2.40 -5.73 8.61
C GLN A 62 2.32 -7.26 8.60
N LEU A 63 1.23 -7.84 8.10
CA LEU A 63 1.09 -9.28 7.95
C LEU A 63 2.07 -9.84 6.92
N SER A 64 2.20 -9.20 5.76
CA SER A 64 3.16 -9.55 4.71
C SER A 64 4.58 -9.62 5.24
N ASP A 65 5.04 -8.55 5.91
CA ASP A 65 6.40 -8.46 6.45
C ASP A 65 6.67 -9.58 7.46
N ASN A 66 5.73 -9.83 8.38
CA ASN A 66 5.87 -10.88 9.37
C ASN A 66 5.86 -12.29 8.77
N LEU A 67 5.07 -12.55 7.72
CA LEU A 67 5.08 -13.83 7.03
C LEU A 67 6.42 -14.07 6.30
N LEU A 68 6.94 -13.05 5.62
CA LEU A 68 8.22 -13.09 4.92
C LEU A 68 9.39 -13.31 5.87
N ASP A 69 9.53 -12.48 6.91
CA ASP A 69 10.62 -12.55 7.89
C ASP A 69 10.67 -13.92 8.57
N ASN A 70 9.48 -14.49 8.82
CA ASN A 70 9.36 -15.80 9.44
C ASN A 70 9.30 -16.94 8.43
N HIS A 71 9.43 -16.69 7.13
CA HIS A 71 9.41 -17.70 6.06
C HIS A 71 8.18 -18.63 6.17
N ILE A 72 7.02 -18.03 6.45
CA ILE A 72 5.73 -18.70 6.59
C ILE A 72 4.95 -18.55 5.29
N TYR A 73 4.60 -19.68 4.69
CA TYR A 73 3.82 -19.75 3.47
C TYR A 73 2.36 -20.04 3.83
N SER A 74 1.46 -19.14 3.48
CA SER A 74 0.04 -19.25 3.82
C SER A 74 -0.78 -19.90 2.70
N ILE A 75 -1.69 -20.81 3.06
CA ILE A 75 -2.67 -21.42 2.18
C ILE A 75 -4.05 -20.92 2.62
N PHE A 76 -4.71 -20.15 1.77
CA PHE A 76 -6.07 -19.68 1.97
C PHE A 76 -7.03 -20.66 1.30
N ALA A 77 -7.71 -21.49 2.07
CA ALA A 77 -8.77 -22.38 1.60
C ALA A 77 -10.13 -21.71 1.86
N VAL A 78 -10.69 -21.10 0.82
CA VAL A 78 -11.82 -20.18 0.93
C VAL A 78 -13.02 -20.71 0.14
N GLU A 79 -14.22 -20.56 0.69
CA GLU A 79 -15.46 -20.93 0.00
C GLU A 79 -15.66 -20.11 -1.30
N LYS A 80 -16.33 -20.70 -2.29
CA LYS A 80 -16.53 -20.10 -3.63
C LYS A 80 -17.12 -18.68 -3.59
N GLN A 81 -18.02 -18.40 -2.66
CA GLN A 81 -18.67 -17.08 -2.55
C GLN A 81 -17.68 -15.97 -2.13
N GLN A 82 -16.74 -16.29 -1.24
CA GLN A 82 -15.76 -15.32 -0.72
C GLN A 82 -14.44 -15.30 -1.51
N TYR A 83 -14.31 -16.14 -2.54
CA TYR A 83 -13.07 -16.29 -3.29
C TYR A 83 -12.53 -14.96 -3.86
N GLN A 84 -13.41 -14.11 -4.40
CA GLN A 84 -12.99 -12.83 -4.99
C GLN A 84 -12.38 -11.87 -3.97
N TRP A 85 -12.89 -11.85 -2.72
CA TRP A 85 -12.32 -11.04 -1.64
C TRP A 85 -10.87 -11.45 -1.34
N TYR A 86 -10.64 -12.75 -1.22
CA TYR A 86 -9.32 -13.29 -0.91
C TYR A 86 -8.38 -13.29 -2.13
N GLU A 87 -8.90 -13.26 -3.36
CA GLU A 87 -8.08 -13.13 -4.57
C GLU A 87 -7.30 -11.81 -4.60
N GLU A 88 -7.94 -10.70 -4.23
CA GLU A 88 -7.26 -9.41 -4.13
C GLU A 88 -6.34 -9.32 -2.91
N LEU A 89 -6.76 -9.87 -1.76
CA LEU A 89 -5.95 -9.87 -0.55
C LEU A 89 -4.65 -10.68 -0.71
N VAL A 90 -4.74 -11.88 -1.30
CA VAL A 90 -3.60 -12.79 -1.47
C VAL A 90 -2.56 -12.24 -2.43
N ARG A 91 -2.93 -11.37 -3.39
CA ARG A 91 -1.97 -10.67 -4.26
C ARG A 91 -1.02 -9.75 -3.49
N LEU A 92 -1.43 -9.28 -2.31
CA LEU A 92 -0.63 -8.43 -1.43
C LEU A 92 0.21 -9.24 -0.43
N LEU A 93 0.05 -10.57 -0.40
CA LEU A 93 0.72 -11.47 0.53
C LEU A 93 1.65 -12.42 -0.25
N PRO A 94 2.95 -12.08 -0.40
CA PRO A 94 3.90 -12.93 -1.12
C PRO A 94 4.01 -14.32 -0.46
N GLY A 95 4.22 -15.35 -1.28
CA GLY A 95 4.28 -16.74 -0.82
C GLY A 95 2.93 -17.34 -0.39
N SER A 96 1.81 -16.66 -0.66
CA SER A 96 0.48 -17.17 -0.33
C SER A 96 -0.18 -17.90 -1.50
N TYR A 97 -0.91 -18.98 -1.21
CA TYR A 97 -1.66 -19.78 -2.17
C TYR A 97 -3.15 -19.69 -1.88
N LEU A 98 -3.97 -19.41 -2.90
CA LEU A 98 -5.43 -19.34 -2.76
C LEU A 98 -6.09 -20.57 -3.37
N GLY A 99 -7.03 -21.13 -2.63
CA GLY A 99 -7.75 -22.35 -2.94
C GLY A 99 -9.26 -22.21 -2.83
N LYS A 100 -9.98 -22.84 -3.76
CA LYS A 100 -11.44 -22.93 -3.72
C LYS A 100 -11.87 -24.14 -2.89
N LEU A 101 -12.61 -23.90 -1.82
CA LEU A 101 -13.28 -24.94 -1.05
C LEU A 101 -14.72 -25.10 -1.57
N GLY A 102 -15.09 -26.34 -1.92
CA GLY A 102 -16.45 -26.69 -2.34
C GLY A 102 -17.37 -26.89 -1.14
N LEU A 103 -18.64 -26.48 -1.28
CA LEU A 103 -19.59 -26.30 -0.18
C LEU A 103 -19.88 -27.54 0.70
N PHE A 104 -19.54 -28.78 0.31
CA PHE A 104 -19.89 -29.96 1.13
C PHE A 104 -18.90 -31.13 1.04
N GLN A 105 -17.71 -30.95 0.49
CA GLN A 105 -16.79 -32.06 0.29
C GLN A 105 -15.34 -31.59 0.50
N ALA A 106 -14.73 -32.11 1.57
CA ALA A 106 -13.30 -32.04 1.87
C ALA A 106 -12.34 -32.89 0.97
N PRO A 107 -12.71 -33.60 -0.14
CA PRO A 107 -11.73 -34.22 -1.03
C PRO A 107 -10.74 -33.22 -1.63
N ASN A 108 -11.15 -31.97 -1.83
CA ASN A 108 -10.30 -30.96 -2.48
C ASN A 108 -9.27 -30.32 -1.52
N LEU A 109 -9.38 -30.51 -0.19
CA LEU A 109 -8.43 -29.90 0.75
C LEU A 109 -7.06 -30.59 0.66
N ILE A 110 -7.05 -31.92 0.52
CA ILE A 110 -5.81 -32.68 0.41
C ILE A 110 -5.08 -32.28 -0.87
N GLU A 111 -5.79 -32.24 -2.00
CA GLU A 111 -5.22 -31.79 -3.28
C GLU A 111 -4.70 -30.37 -3.19
N LEU A 112 -5.46 -29.46 -2.56
CA LEU A 112 -5.04 -28.08 -2.34
C LEU A 112 -3.73 -27.98 -1.56
N VAL A 113 -3.65 -28.69 -0.43
CA VAL A 113 -2.44 -28.69 0.42
C VAL A 113 -1.27 -29.35 -0.30
N VAL A 114 -1.51 -30.44 -1.04
CA VAL A 114 -0.48 -31.13 -1.83
C VAL A 114 0.05 -30.22 -2.94
N ASP A 115 -0.81 -29.52 -3.66
CA ASP A 115 -0.39 -28.64 -4.76
C ASP A 115 0.30 -27.37 -4.24
N ALA A 116 -0.18 -26.80 -3.14
CA ALA A 116 0.52 -25.73 -2.44
C ALA A 116 1.90 -26.19 -1.94
N TYR A 117 2.00 -27.40 -1.40
CA TYR A 117 3.26 -27.98 -0.96
C TYR A 117 4.23 -28.25 -2.13
N LYS A 118 3.74 -28.78 -3.25
CA LYS A 118 4.55 -28.96 -4.47
C LYS A 118 5.07 -27.64 -5.00
N ARG A 119 4.24 -26.58 -5.00
CA ARG A 119 4.64 -25.24 -5.40
C ARG A 119 5.66 -24.64 -4.45
N LEU A 120 5.50 -24.88 -3.15
CA LEU A 120 6.49 -24.51 -2.15
C LEU A 120 7.82 -25.25 -2.34
N LEU A 121 7.79 -26.54 -2.70
CA LEU A 121 9.00 -27.31 -2.97
C LEU A 121 9.71 -26.86 -4.25
N SER A 122 8.97 -26.32 -5.22
CA SER A 122 9.54 -25.78 -6.46
C SER A 122 10.12 -24.37 -6.28
N GLU A 123 9.98 -23.77 -5.11
CA GLU A 123 10.60 -22.50 -4.74
C GLU A 123 11.92 -22.74 -3.99
N VAL A 124 13.01 -22.21 -4.56
CA VAL A 124 14.36 -22.29 -4.01
C VAL A 124 14.87 -20.87 -3.77
N ALA A 125 15.10 -20.55 -2.50
CA ALA A 125 15.59 -19.25 -2.04
C ALA A 125 16.80 -19.44 -1.12
N LEU A 126 17.63 -18.40 -1.00
CA LEU A 126 18.84 -18.40 -0.20
C LEU A 126 18.75 -17.34 0.90
N SER A 127 19.09 -17.72 2.13
CA SER A 127 19.23 -16.79 3.24
C SER A 127 20.70 -16.63 3.60
N VAL A 128 21.15 -15.39 3.69
CA VAL A 128 22.53 -15.03 4.05
C VAL A 128 22.51 -14.21 5.33
N SER A 129 23.26 -14.64 6.33
CA SER A 129 23.38 -13.94 7.62
C SER A 129 24.85 -13.67 7.93
N VAL A 130 25.17 -12.41 8.23
CA VAL A 130 26.49 -11.96 8.68
C VAL A 130 26.51 -11.95 10.22
N GLU A 131 27.67 -12.19 10.82
CA GLU A 131 27.85 -12.13 12.28
C GLU A 131 27.48 -10.74 12.85
N ASP A 132 26.68 -10.69 13.92
CA ASP A 132 26.00 -9.47 14.42
C ASP A 132 26.92 -8.25 14.57
N LYS A 133 28.15 -8.47 15.04
CA LYS A 133 29.19 -7.44 15.23
C LYS A 133 29.63 -6.73 13.94
N ALA A 134 29.33 -7.31 12.78
CA ALA A 134 29.78 -6.86 11.46
C ALA A 134 28.63 -6.61 10.46
N VAL A 135 27.36 -6.87 10.84
CA VAL A 135 26.19 -6.70 9.95
C VAL A 135 26.07 -5.28 9.39
N SER A 136 26.42 -4.25 10.17
CA SER A 136 26.35 -2.85 9.73
C SER A 136 27.46 -2.45 8.75
N ARG A 137 28.59 -3.16 8.75
CA ARG A 137 29.78 -2.85 7.92
C ARG A 137 29.80 -3.61 6.61
N TYR A 138 29.06 -4.71 6.49
CA TYR A 138 29.00 -5.53 5.28
C TYR A 138 27.65 -5.37 4.59
N TRP A 139 27.67 -5.34 3.27
CA TRP A 139 26.47 -5.49 2.46
C TRP A 139 26.55 -6.78 1.67
N VAL A 140 25.38 -7.39 1.44
CA VAL A 140 25.25 -8.64 0.69
C VAL A 140 24.19 -8.44 -0.38
N SER A 141 24.51 -8.84 -1.61
CA SER A 141 23.54 -8.99 -2.69
C SER A 141 23.54 -10.43 -3.17
N VAL A 142 22.34 -10.96 -3.40
CA VAL A 142 22.12 -12.33 -3.88
C VAL A 142 21.36 -12.24 -5.20
N SER A 143 21.93 -12.81 -6.25
CA SER A 143 21.31 -12.87 -7.57
C SER A 143 21.13 -14.35 -7.96
N PRO A 144 19.88 -14.83 -8.04
CA PRO A 144 19.60 -16.21 -8.45
C PRO A 144 19.77 -16.39 -9.97
N LEU A 145 20.26 -17.56 -10.36
CA LEU A 145 20.36 -18.04 -11.74
C LEU A 145 19.49 -19.29 -11.85
N CYS A 146 18.28 -19.11 -12.38
CA CYS A 146 17.27 -20.15 -12.42
C CYS A 146 17.51 -21.13 -13.59
N PRO A 147 16.97 -22.36 -13.53
CA PRO A 147 17.23 -23.41 -14.53
C PRO A 147 16.70 -23.06 -15.93
N ASP A 148 15.75 -22.14 -16.01
CA ASP A 148 15.19 -21.59 -17.26
C ASP A 148 16.08 -20.50 -17.89
N GLY A 149 17.22 -20.19 -17.28
CA GLY A 149 18.15 -19.15 -17.73
C GLY A 149 17.71 -17.74 -17.35
N SER A 150 16.61 -17.58 -16.60
CA SER A 150 16.17 -16.29 -16.11
C SER A 150 16.99 -15.86 -14.89
N THR A 151 17.34 -14.58 -14.84
CA THR A 151 17.70 -13.90 -13.59
C THR A 151 16.39 -13.44 -12.95
N ALA A 152 15.96 -14.13 -11.89
CA ALA A 152 14.72 -13.78 -11.22
C ALA A 152 14.85 -12.38 -10.59
N LYS A 153 13.83 -11.54 -10.78
CA LYS A 153 13.69 -10.23 -10.12
C LYS A 153 13.53 -10.38 -8.60
N ASP A 154 13.06 -11.54 -8.17
CA ASP A 154 12.90 -11.93 -6.78
C ASP A 154 14.15 -12.70 -6.31
N GLN A 155 14.50 -12.65 -5.03
CA GLN A 155 15.68 -13.35 -4.45
C GLN A 155 15.53 -14.90 -4.40
N SER A 156 14.69 -15.46 -5.27
CA SER A 156 14.29 -16.87 -5.30
C SER A 156 13.94 -17.34 -6.71
N CYS A 157 14.20 -18.61 -7.01
CA CYS A 157 13.72 -19.27 -8.22
C CYS A 157 12.43 -20.04 -7.93
N SER A 158 11.40 -19.84 -8.75
CA SER A 158 10.12 -20.57 -8.68
C SER A 158 10.01 -21.62 -9.79
N GLY A 159 9.24 -22.69 -9.57
CA GLY A 159 8.96 -23.69 -10.61
C GLY A 159 10.09 -24.71 -10.84
N VAL A 160 11.06 -24.77 -9.93
CA VAL A 160 12.19 -25.70 -9.97
C VAL A 160 11.70 -27.14 -9.83
N GLN A 161 12.04 -27.98 -10.79
CA GLN A 161 11.67 -29.39 -10.80
C GLN A 161 12.67 -30.24 -9.98
N PRO A 162 12.25 -31.43 -9.49
CA PRO A 162 13.19 -32.37 -8.87
C PRO A 162 14.38 -32.66 -9.79
N ASN A 163 15.59 -32.72 -9.23
CA ASN A 163 16.89 -32.88 -9.92
C ASN A 163 17.39 -31.68 -10.74
N GLN A 164 16.67 -30.55 -10.79
CA GLN A 164 17.23 -29.31 -11.32
C GLN A 164 18.11 -28.62 -10.28
N THR A 165 19.20 -28.00 -10.74
CA THR A 165 20.13 -27.26 -9.88
C THR A 165 19.94 -25.76 -10.13
N VAL A 166 19.84 -25.00 -9.04
CA VAL A 166 19.78 -23.54 -9.05
C VAL A 166 21.14 -23.01 -8.60
N TYR A 167 21.66 -22.00 -9.29
CA TYR A 167 22.89 -21.33 -8.90
C TYR A 167 22.58 -19.96 -8.30
N PHE A 168 23.41 -19.49 -7.37
CA PHE A 168 23.28 -18.17 -6.75
C PHE A 168 24.61 -17.44 -6.84
N ASN A 169 24.58 -16.25 -7.42
CA ASN A 169 25.70 -15.32 -7.35
C ASN A 169 25.56 -14.49 -6.08
N ILE A 170 26.52 -14.60 -5.17
CA ILE A 170 26.53 -13.89 -3.90
C ILE A 170 27.66 -12.87 -3.94
N THR A 171 27.31 -11.59 -3.91
CA THR A 171 28.26 -10.49 -3.83
C THR A 171 28.28 -9.96 -2.40
N ILE A 172 29.45 -9.97 -1.79
CA ILE A 172 29.65 -9.46 -0.43
C ILE A 172 30.64 -8.31 -0.51
N GLY A 173 30.26 -7.13 0.00
CA GLY A 173 31.13 -5.97 0.02
C GLY A 173 31.27 -5.38 1.42
N LEU A 174 32.45 -4.81 1.69
CA LEU A 174 32.77 -4.10 2.92
C LEU A 174 32.52 -2.60 2.71
N ARG A 175 31.67 -1.98 3.53
CA ARG A 175 31.41 -0.52 3.51
C ARG A 175 32.48 0.25 4.27
N SER A 176 32.84 -0.23 5.45
CA SER A 176 33.82 0.42 6.32
C SER A 176 34.60 -0.60 7.13
N CYS A 177 35.82 -0.24 7.48
CA CYS A 177 36.62 -1.01 8.41
C CYS A 177 36.09 -0.90 9.85
N PRO A 178 36.43 -1.87 10.73
CA PRO A 178 36.16 -1.78 12.15
C PRO A 178 36.71 -0.48 12.76
N ASP A 179 36.05 0.03 13.81
CA ASP A 179 36.43 1.32 14.44
C ASP A 179 37.85 1.32 15.03
N ASN A 180 38.37 0.14 15.40
CA ASN A 180 39.75 -0.04 15.85
C ASN A 180 40.78 -0.05 14.70
N GLY A 181 40.35 -0.05 13.44
CA GLY A 181 41.24 -0.06 12.27
C GLY A 181 42.03 -1.36 12.08
N GLU A 182 41.76 -2.38 12.89
CA GLU A 182 42.46 -3.66 12.83
C GLU A 182 41.82 -4.60 11.80
N ASP A 183 42.61 -5.58 11.36
CA ASP A 183 42.11 -6.68 10.56
C ASP A 183 41.16 -7.55 11.40
N GLU A 184 40.05 -7.99 10.81
CA GLU A 184 39.03 -8.80 11.48
C GLU A 184 38.60 -9.98 10.61
N ASP A 185 38.36 -11.11 11.26
CA ASP A 185 37.77 -12.29 10.62
C ASP A 185 36.26 -12.31 10.89
N VAL A 186 35.48 -12.26 9.82
CA VAL A 186 34.00 -12.27 9.86
C VAL A 186 33.47 -13.53 9.20
N ARG A 187 32.47 -14.14 9.84
CA ARG A 187 31.77 -15.32 9.32
C ARG A 187 30.44 -14.91 8.70
N VAL A 188 30.22 -15.33 7.46
CA VAL A 188 28.95 -15.20 6.75
C VAL A 188 28.38 -16.60 6.54
N MET A 189 27.17 -16.82 7.05
CA MET A 189 26.47 -18.10 6.93
C MET A 189 25.44 -18.02 5.82
N VAL A 190 25.57 -18.93 4.86
CA VAL A 190 24.71 -19.04 3.69
C VAL A 190 23.92 -20.33 3.81
N ARG A 191 22.60 -20.26 3.77
CA ARG A 191 21.70 -21.42 3.92
C ARG A 191 20.55 -21.38 2.92
N PRO A 192 20.24 -22.49 2.24
CA PRO A 192 18.99 -22.60 1.51
C PRO A 192 17.81 -22.51 2.46
N VAL A 193 16.78 -21.75 2.09
CA VAL A 193 15.60 -21.56 2.95
C VAL A 193 14.86 -22.90 3.11
N GLY A 194 14.65 -23.30 4.37
CA GLY A 194 13.93 -24.54 4.70
C GLY A 194 14.77 -25.81 4.71
N TYR A 195 16.10 -25.70 4.57
CA TYR A 195 17.05 -26.82 4.68
C TYR A 195 17.99 -26.62 5.88
N ASN A 196 18.56 -27.71 6.38
CA ASN A 196 19.50 -27.71 7.51
C ASN A 196 20.97 -27.52 7.08
N GLU A 197 21.24 -27.69 5.80
CA GLU A 197 22.57 -27.52 5.20
C GLU A 197 22.94 -26.04 5.15
N SER A 198 24.21 -25.75 5.41
CA SER A 198 24.73 -24.39 5.37
C SER A 198 26.17 -24.38 4.93
N THR A 199 26.53 -23.34 4.19
CA THR A 199 27.90 -23.01 3.81
C THR A 199 28.36 -21.82 4.62
N VAL A 200 29.55 -21.90 5.20
CA VAL A 200 30.15 -20.79 5.96
C VAL A 200 31.27 -20.17 5.13
N ILE A 201 31.14 -18.89 4.82
CA ILE A 201 32.16 -18.07 4.18
C ILE A 201 32.93 -17.35 5.28
N ARG A 202 34.25 -17.50 5.30
CA ARG A 202 35.15 -16.75 6.19
C ARG A 202 35.78 -15.61 5.41
N ILE A 203 35.57 -14.39 5.87
CA ILE A 203 36.09 -13.17 5.25
C ILE A 203 37.17 -12.61 6.17
N HIS A 204 38.37 -12.45 5.63
CA HIS A 204 39.49 -11.80 6.30
C HIS A 204 39.55 -10.35 5.82
N SER A 205 39.12 -9.38 6.63
CA SER A 205 39.18 -7.96 6.26
C SER A 205 40.59 -7.43 6.50
N LYS A 206 41.20 -6.88 5.45
CA LYS A 206 42.46 -6.15 5.52
C LYS A 206 42.17 -4.66 5.61
N CYS A 207 42.30 -4.12 6.81
CA CYS A 207 42.00 -2.73 7.14
C CYS A 207 43.26 -1.98 7.57
N SER A 208 44.23 -2.70 8.12
CA SER A 208 45.53 -2.15 8.46
C SER A 208 46.47 -2.12 7.25
N CYS A 209 47.20 -1.01 7.09
CA CYS A 209 48.29 -0.91 6.14
C CYS A 209 49.59 -1.32 6.81
N SER A 210 50.22 -2.39 6.34
CA SER A 210 51.59 -2.75 6.75
C SER A 210 52.59 -1.84 6.04
N CYS A 211 52.86 -0.65 6.59
CA CYS A 211 53.99 0.15 6.13
C CYS A 211 55.29 -0.56 6.53
N GLY A 212 56.19 -0.73 5.57
CA GLY A 212 57.56 -1.15 5.86
C GLY A 212 58.27 -0.17 6.81
N PRO A 213 59.46 -0.53 7.33
CA PRO A 213 60.23 0.34 8.21
C PRO A 213 60.59 1.69 7.55
N GLU A 214 60.61 1.74 6.22
CA GLU A 214 60.71 2.96 5.43
C GLU A 214 59.31 3.37 4.94
N LYS A 215 58.66 4.29 5.66
CA LYS A 215 57.33 4.83 5.33
C LYS A 215 57.36 5.68 4.04
N HIS A 216 57.53 5.07 2.87
CA HIS A 216 57.41 5.72 1.57
C HIS A 216 56.42 4.97 0.68
N CYS A 217 55.40 5.66 0.20
CA CYS A 217 54.57 5.23 -0.92
C CYS A 217 55.26 5.66 -2.23
N TYR A 218 55.29 4.79 -3.25
CA TYR A 218 56.11 4.98 -4.45
C TYR A 218 55.52 5.93 -5.50
N ASP A 219 54.45 6.66 -5.20
CA ASP A 219 53.94 7.70 -6.09
C ASP A 219 53.55 8.95 -5.30
N ASP A 220 54.07 10.07 -5.79
CA ASP A 220 53.91 11.46 -5.36
C ASP A 220 54.44 11.92 -3.99
N SER A 221 55.42 12.82 -4.11
CA SER A 221 56.26 13.44 -3.08
C SER A 221 55.56 14.38 -2.08
N GLN A 222 54.25 14.28 -1.84
CA GLN A 222 53.56 15.07 -0.81
C GLN A 222 52.36 14.36 -0.16
N SER A 223 52.59 13.26 0.57
CA SER A 223 51.84 13.00 1.81
C SER A 223 52.54 11.93 2.63
N PRO A 224 53.10 12.24 3.82
CA PRO A 224 53.42 11.18 4.76
C PRO A 224 52.11 10.56 5.24
N CYS A 225 52.05 9.24 5.38
CA CYS A 225 51.07 8.58 6.23
C CYS A 225 51.20 9.19 7.64
N ALA A 226 50.34 10.16 7.94
CA ALA A 226 50.38 10.91 9.18
C ALA A 226 49.87 10.03 10.32
N GLY A 227 50.75 9.16 10.80
CA GLY A 227 50.66 8.67 12.17
C GLY A 227 50.80 9.87 13.11
N THR A 228 49.89 9.95 14.04
CA THR A 228 49.81 10.86 15.19
C THR A 228 51.21 11.31 15.64
N GLN A 229 51.53 12.59 15.49
CA GLN A 229 52.69 13.17 16.17
C GLN A 229 52.27 13.48 17.62
N ASP A 230 52.51 12.53 18.49
CA ASP A 230 52.81 12.84 19.89
C ASP A 230 54.16 13.57 19.96
N GLY A 231 54.16 14.72 20.63
CA GLY A 231 55.29 15.19 21.42
C GLY A 231 56.57 15.65 20.71
N ALA A 232 56.69 16.97 20.60
CA ALA A 232 57.94 17.76 20.67
C ALA A 232 58.98 17.59 19.56
N SER A 233 59.10 18.60 18.68
CA SER A 233 60.28 19.50 18.66
C SER A 233 60.17 20.61 17.59
N GLN A 234 60.85 21.71 17.90
CA GLN A 234 60.88 23.03 17.27
C GLN A 234 61.06 23.10 15.74
N GLY A 235 60.35 24.04 15.12
CA GLY A 235 60.66 24.59 13.80
C GLY A 235 59.98 25.95 13.57
N GLN A 236 60.75 27.03 13.71
CA GLN A 236 60.47 28.42 13.27
C GLN A 236 60.12 28.42 11.77
N ARG A 237 59.26 29.24 11.11
CA ARG A 237 58.69 30.60 11.20
C ARG A 237 57.73 30.74 9.97
N PRO A 238 57.05 31.88 9.63
CA PRO A 238 56.98 33.16 10.30
C PRO A 238 55.57 33.67 10.64
N ASP A 239 55.60 34.57 11.61
CA ASP A 239 54.57 35.45 12.16
C ASP A 239 53.97 36.39 11.10
N HIS A 240 52.63 36.37 10.99
CA HIS A 240 51.84 37.53 10.62
C HIS A 240 50.52 37.52 11.39
N GLY A 241 50.47 38.31 12.46
CA GLY A 241 49.27 39.05 12.85
C GLY A 241 48.43 38.42 13.95
N LEU A 242 48.85 38.66 15.20
CA LEU A 242 47.97 38.61 16.36
C LEU A 242 46.90 39.72 16.23
N THR A 243 45.67 39.31 15.97
CA THR A 243 44.51 39.94 16.62
C THR A 243 43.97 38.91 17.61
N ASP A 244 44.12 39.26 18.88
CA ASP A 244 43.54 38.60 20.02
C ASP A 244 42.02 38.82 19.95
N ASP A 245 41.30 37.80 19.48
CA ASP A 245 39.85 37.71 19.70
C ASP A 245 39.60 36.42 20.48
N SER A 246 39.63 36.59 21.80
CA SER A 246 39.08 35.68 22.77
C SER A 246 37.65 35.26 22.38
N ASN A 247 37.45 33.94 22.34
CA ASN A 247 36.15 33.25 22.24
C ASN A 247 35.57 33.04 20.83
N ARG A 248 36.34 32.38 19.93
CA ARG A 248 35.74 31.68 18.78
C ARG A 248 35.43 30.25 19.17
N ASP A 249 34.14 29.95 19.30
CA ASP A 249 33.61 28.59 19.37
C ASP A 249 34.35 27.70 18.37
N SER A 250 34.93 26.61 18.88
CA SER A 250 35.62 25.62 18.04
C SER A 250 34.70 24.98 16.98
N ASN A 251 33.39 25.25 17.08
CA ASN A 251 32.33 24.86 16.14
C ASN A 251 32.18 25.74 14.89
N TRP A 252 32.85 26.88 14.75
CA TRP A 252 32.67 27.71 13.53
C TRP A 252 33.02 26.95 12.24
N LYS A 253 33.94 25.96 12.33
CA LYS A 253 34.34 25.09 11.21
C LYS A 253 33.25 24.09 10.78
N CYS A 254 32.18 23.96 11.56
CA CYS A 254 31.06 23.06 11.34
C CYS A 254 29.79 23.80 10.84
N ARG A 255 29.87 25.11 10.59
CA ARG A 255 28.79 25.89 10.00
C ARG A 255 29.03 26.12 8.51
N ALA A 256 27.97 25.94 7.72
CA ALA A 256 27.96 26.39 6.34
C ALA A 256 27.87 27.93 6.27
N ASP A 257 28.44 28.54 5.24
CA ASP A 257 28.38 30.00 5.06
C ASP A 257 26.93 30.47 4.96
N GLY A 258 26.52 31.36 5.88
CA GLY A 258 25.15 31.87 5.97
C GLY A 258 24.18 31.01 6.81
N SER A 259 24.65 29.92 7.42
CA SER A 259 23.89 29.10 8.37
C SER A 259 24.33 29.38 9.80
N ASP A 260 23.38 29.53 10.73
CA ASP A 260 23.66 29.62 12.17
C ASP A 260 23.56 28.24 12.87
N VAL A 261 23.27 27.19 12.12
CA VAL A 261 23.11 25.82 12.63
C VAL A 261 24.36 24.99 12.32
N ASP A 262 24.95 24.42 13.36
CA ASP A 262 26.08 23.48 13.25
C ASP A 262 25.63 22.17 12.58
N CYS A 263 26.43 21.67 11.63
CA CYS A 263 26.18 20.39 10.95
C CYS A 263 24.76 20.23 10.40
N SER A 264 24.18 21.33 9.91
CA SER A 264 22.80 21.40 9.39
C SER A 264 21.73 20.84 10.34
N GLY A 265 22.04 20.71 11.64
CA GLY A 265 21.17 20.11 12.64
C GLY A 265 20.99 18.59 12.50
N ARG A 266 21.79 17.95 11.65
CA ARG A 266 21.74 16.51 11.32
C ARG A 266 23.01 15.77 11.71
N GLY A 267 23.75 16.31 12.68
CA GLY A 267 25.00 15.76 13.16
C GLY A 267 25.55 16.53 14.36
N VAL A 268 26.64 16.01 14.92
CA VAL A 268 27.37 16.63 16.03
C VAL A 268 28.72 17.12 15.52
N CYS A 269 29.12 18.34 15.91
CA CYS A 269 30.44 18.85 15.59
C CYS A 269 31.45 18.31 16.60
N GLU A 270 32.40 17.48 16.12
CA GLU A 270 33.49 16.93 16.91
C GLU A 270 34.82 17.38 16.31
N CYS A 271 35.65 18.05 17.12
CA CYS A 271 36.99 18.50 16.71
C CYS A 271 36.99 19.37 15.42
N GLY A 272 35.94 20.16 15.19
CA GLY A 272 35.81 21.03 14.01
C GLY A 272 35.43 20.29 12.72
N ARG A 273 34.94 19.06 12.81
CA ARG A 273 34.31 18.30 11.71
C ARG A 273 32.93 17.83 12.14
N CYS A 274 32.00 17.80 11.18
CA CYS A 274 30.67 17.23 11.42
C CYS A 274 30.68 15.71 11.35
N VAL A 275 30.13 15.09 12.39
CA VAL A 275 29.79 13.67 12.45
C VAL A 275 28.29 13.54 12.23
N CYS A 276 27.89 13.06 11.05
CA CYS A 276 26.49 13.00 10.66
C CYS A 276 25.74 11.89 11.38
N GLU A 277 24.50 12.17 11.78
CA GLU A 277 23.65 11.24 12.49
C GLU A 277 23.20 10.11 11.55
N GLN A 278 23.32 8.87 12.01
CA GLN A 278 22.82 7.71 11.28
C GLN A 278 21.31 7.63 11.44
N ASN A 279 20.59 7.65 10.33
CA ASN A 279 19.14 7.56 10.32
C ASN A 279 18.69 6.21 9.73
N ARG A 280 17.51 5.72 10.15
CA ARG A 280 16.97 4.44 9.63
C ARG A 280 16.46 4.54 8.19
N LEU A 281 16.25 5.76 7.71
CA LEU A 281 15.74 6.06 6.37
C LEU A 281 16.86 6.08 5.32
N GLY A 282 18.11 6.25 5.74
CA GLY A 282 19.27 6.30 4.86
C GLY A 282 20.44 7.07 5.48
N THR A 283 21.39 7.46 4.64
CA THR A 283 22.66 8.07 5.04
C THR A 283 22.59 9.58 4.90
N VAL A 284 22.92 10.30 5.97
CA VAL A 284 23.21 11.74 5.92
C VAL A 284 24.73 11.92 5.78
N TYR A 285 25.15 12.74 4.83
CA TYR A 285 26.56 12.97 4.51
C TYR A 285 26.78 14.41 4.00
N GLY A 286 28.02 14.75 3.68
CA GLY A 286 28.44 16.11 3.32
C GLY A 286 29.31 16.74 4.40
N LYS A 287 29.95 17.87 4.08
CA LYS A 287 30.92 18.52 4.98
C LYS A 287 30.24 19.01 6.26
N TYR A 288 28.97 19.38 6.13
CA TYR A 288 28.12 19.91 7.19
C TYR A 288 26.85 19.06 7.37
N CYS A 289 26.83 17.80 6.93
CA CYS A 289 25.63 16.93 6.98
C CYS A 289 24.40 17.52 6.26
N GLU A 290 24.67 18.22 5.16
CA GLU A 290 23.71 18.93 4.36
C GLU A 290 23.03 18.05 3.29
N ILE A 291 23.57 16.85 3.04
CA ILE A 291 23.11 15.94 1.99
C ILE A 291 22.55 14.69 2.63
N ASP A 292 21.52 14.12 2.01
CA ASP A 292 21.01 12.81 2.35
C ASP A 292 20.62 12.05 1.08
N ASP A 293 20.59 10.72 1.19
CA ASP A 293 20.24 9.80 0.10
C ASP A 293 18.75 9.42 0.10
N PHE A 294 17.90 10.11 0.89
CA PHE A 294 16.50 9.70 1.10
C PHE A 294 15.43 10.78 0.89
N SER A 295 15.81 12.04 0.65
CA SER A 295 14.89 13.16 0.38
C SER A 295 14.52 13.32 -1.10
N CYS A 296 14.45 12.23 -1.86
CA CYS A 296 14.01 12.24 -3.26
C CYS A 296 12.51 11.89 -3.39
N PRO A 297 11.87 12.19 -4.55
CA PRO A 297 10.50 11.79 -4.84
C PRO A 297 10.25 10.28 -4.74
N TYR A 298 9.08 9.89 -4.22
CA TYR A 298 8.65 8.50 -4.10
C TYR A 298 7.46 8.23 -5.03
N GLU A 299 7.49 7.10 -5.75
CA GLU A 299 6.38 6.62 -6.57
C GLU A 299 6.02 5.20 -6.13
N GLY A 300 4.74 4.94 -5.85
CA GLY A 300 4.29 3.61 -5.41
C GLY A 300 4.97 3.12 -4.12
N GLY A 301 5.48 4.03 -3.28
CA GLY A 301 6.23 3.71 -2.07
C GLY A 301 7.73 3.43 -2.28
N LEU A 302 8.23 3.53 -3.52
CA LEU A 302 9.65 3.35 -3.84
C LEU A 302 10.31 4.68 -4.18
N MET A 303 11.46 4.95 -3.56
CA MET A 303 12.28 6.13 -3.85
C MET A 303 12.78 6.08 -5.30
N CYS A 304 12.63 7.17 -6.04
CA CYS A 304 12.93 7.23 -7.48
C CYS A 304 12.30 6.07 -8.27
N GLY A 305 11.09 5.65 -7.86
CA GLY A 305 10.36 4.54 -8.49
C GLY A 305 11.09 3.18 -8.42
N GLY A 306 12.16 3.09 -7.62
CA GLY A 306 13.06 1.94 -7.55
C GLY A 306 13.95 1.76 -8.79
N ARG A 307 14.09 2.80 -9.63
CA ARG A 307 14.74 2.76 -10.96
C ARG A 307 15.61 4.00 -11.21
N GLY A 308 16.13 4.54 -10.13
CA GLY A 308 16.98 5.71 -10.14
C GLY A 308 17.71 5.83 -8.81
N VAL A 309 18.80 6.59 -8.84
CA VAL A 309 19.62 6.87 -7.66
C VAL A 309 19.30 8.28 -7.18
N CYS A 310 19.05 8.42 -5.88
CA CYS A 310 18.86 9.72 -5.26
C CYS A 310 20.21 10.44 -5.11
N VAL A 311 20.35 11.60 -5.76
CA VAL A 311 21.55 12.43 -5.69
C VAL A 311 21.12 13.87 -5.43
N LEU A 312 21.50 14.42 -4.28
CA LEU A 312 21.19 15.81 -3.90
C LEU A 312 19.69 16.16 -3.92
N GLY A 313 18.82 15.19 -3.58
CA GLY A 313 17.36 15.39 -3.57
C GLY A 313 16.69 15.25 -4.94
N GLU A 314 17.45 14.94 -5.99
CA GLU A 314 16.94 14.67 -7.33
C GLU A 314 17.16 13.21 -7.73
N CYS A 315 16.22 12.64 -8.48
CA CYS A 315 16.34 11.28 -8.98
C CYS A 315 17.11 11.25 -10.30
N VAL A 316 18.27 10.59 -10.30
CA VAL A 316 19.01 10.26 -11.52
C VAL A 316 18.50 8.92 -12.04
N CYS A 317 17.73 8.95 -13.12
CA CYS A 317 17.07 7.76 -13.66
C CYS A 317 18.03 6.82 -14.37
N GLU A 318 17.76 5.52 -14.25
CA GLU A 318 18.41 4.49 -15.06
C GLU A 318 18.03 4.61 -16.54
N ASP A 319 18.88 4.06 -17.42
CA ASP A 319 18.64 4.06 -18.86
C ASP A 319 17.28 3.45 -19.21
N GLY A 320 16.50 4.19 -19.99
CA GLY A 320 15.14 3.80 -20.37
C GLY A 320 14.02 4.26 -19.43
N TRP A 321 14.35 5.05 -18.40
CA TRP A 321 13.39 5.69 -17.48
C TRP A 321 13.56 7.20 -17.45
N THR A 322 12.48 7.92 -17.15
CA THR A 322 12.43 9.39 -17.12
C THR A 322 11.39 9.89 -16.12
N GLY A 323 11.29 11.21 -15.99
CA GLY A 323 10.44 11.91 -15.03
C GLY A 323 11.09 12.06 -13.65
N ASP A 324 10.53 12.98 -12.85
CA ASP A 324 11.11 13.40 -11.56
C ASP A 324 11.22 12.26 -10.54
N SER A 325 10.39 11.22 -10.68
CA SER A 325 10.40 10.01 -9.86
C SER A 325 10.92 8.77 -10.59
N CYS A 326 11.48 8.90 -11.81
CA CYS A 326 11.94 7.79 -12.65
C CYS A 326 10.92 6.66 -12.89
N ALA A 327 9.63 6.97 -12.72
CA ALA A 327 8.55 6.02 -12.89
C ALA A 327 8.07 5.88 -14.35
N CYS A 328 8.51 6.78 -15.23
CA CYS A 328 8.04 6.85 -16.61
C CYS A 328 8.99 6.08 -17.54
N PRO A 329 8.57 4.99 -18.20
CA PRO A 329 9.41 4.34 -19.20
C PRO A 329 9.54 5.20 -20.46
N VAL A 330 10.75 5.28 -21.01
CA VAL A 330 11.05 5.95 -22.28
C VAL A 330 10.58 5.10 -23.48
N SER A 331 10.53 3.78 -23.31
CA SER A 331 10.08 2.86 -24.35
C SER A 331 8.58 2.99 -24.63
N THR A 332 8.21 3.05 -25.90
CA THR A 332 6.81 3.03 -26.36
C THR A 332 6.29 1.63 -26.64
N ALA A 333 7.08 0.59 -26.35
CA ALA A 333 6.73 -0.81 -26.64
C ALA A 333 5.42 -1.24 -25.96
N THR A 334 5.17 -0.81 -24.73
CA THR A 334 3.93 -1.12 -23.99
C THR A 334 2.68 -0.47 -24.58
N CYS A 335 2.85 0.50 -25.47
CA CYS A 335 1.77 1.19 -26.17
C CYS A 335 1.56 0.67 -27.59
N GLN A 336 2.31 -0.32 -28.07
CA GLN A 336 2.12 -0.88 -29.40
C GLN A 336 0.95 -1.88 -29.40
N SER A 337 -0.06 -1.60 -30.22
CA SER A 337 -1.19 -2.51 -30.44
C SER A 337 -0.80 -3.73 -31.29
N ALA A 338 -1.69 -4.72 -31.38
CA ALA A 338 -1.50 -5.90 -32.25
C ALA A 338 -1.33 -5.55 -33.75
N SER A 339 -1.72 -4.33 -34.15
CA SER A 339 -1.50 -3.81 -35.51
C SER A 339 -0.11 -3.20 -35.73
N GLY A 340 0.74 -3.18 -34.70
CA GLY A 340 2.07 -2.55 -34.71
C GLY A 340 2.05 -1.03 -34.55
N LEU A 341 0.87 -0.42 -34.47
CA LEU A 341 0.71 1.02 -34.27
C LEU A 341 0.67 1.37 -32.78
N VAL A 342 1.41 2.43 -32.40
CA VAL A 342 1.37 3.02 -31.05
C VAL A 342 -0.01 3.62 -30.82
N CYS A 343 -0.70 3.16 -29.77
CA CYS A 343 -2.06 3.57 -29.40
C CYS A 343 -3.05 3.50 -30.56
N SER A 344 -2.92 2.48 -31.41
CA SER A 344 -3.72 2.26 -32.63
C SER A 344 -3.71 3.45 -33.61
N GLY A 345 -2.70 4.34 -33.50
CA GLY A 345 -2.62 5.59 -34.26
C GLY A 345 -3.66 6.65 -33.86
N ARG A 346 -4.31 6.51 -32.70
CA ARG A 346 -5.44 7.35 -32.23
C ARG A 346 -5.18 7.99 -30.86
N GLY A 347 -3.92 8.01 -30.45
CA GLY A 347 -3.51 8.55 -29.17
C GLY A 347 -2.00 8.66 -29.06
N ARG A 348 -1.56 9.19 -27.91
CA ARG A 348 -0.15 9.38 -27.57
C ARG A 348 0.24 8.47 -26.42
N CYS A 349 1.41 7.86 -26.51
CA CYS A 349 1.97 7.07 -25.43
C CYS A 349 2.63 7.99 -24.40
N VAL A 350 2.10 8.01 -23.18
CA VAL A 350 2.63 8.79 -22.05
C VAL A 350 2.93 7.81 -20.93
N CYS A 351 4.21 7.71 -20.54
CA CYS A 351 4.70 6.79 -19.51
C CYS A 351 4.20 5.34 -19.67
N GLY A 352 4.28 4.83 -20.90
CA GLY A 352 3.91 3.45 -21.22
C GLY A 352 2.41 3.17 -21.24
N LYS A 353 1.54 4.19 -21.14
CA LYS A 353 0.09 4.09 -21.28
C LYS A 353 -0.42 4.97 -22.43
N CYS A 354 -1.44 4.50 -23.12
CA CYS A 354 -2.06 5.26 -24.19
C CYS A 354 -3.05 6.29 -23.65
N VAL A 355 -2.87 7.54 -24.07
CA VAL A 355 -3.83 8.64 -23.88
C VAL A 355 -4.47 8.91 -25.23
N CYS A 356 -5.77 8.61 -25.36
CA CYS A 356 -6.50 8.76 -26.60
C CYS A 356 -6.76 10.25 -26.90
N ASP A 357 -6.53 10.67 -28.14
CA ASP A 357 -6.72 12.09 -28.51
C ASP A 357 -8.22 12.47 -28.60
N ASP A 358 -9.09 11.49 -28.85
CA ASP A 358 -10.53 11.67 -28.92
C ASP A 358 -11.23 10.83 -27.82
N PRO A 359 -12.08 11.44 -26.97
CA PRO A 359 -12.75 10.78 -25.85
C PRO A 359 -13.76 9.70 -26.26
N ARG A 360 -14.10 9.57 -27.54
CA ARG A 360 -14.94 8.47 -28.07
C ARG A 360 -14.20 7.15 -28.16
N TYR A 361 -12.87 7.18 -28.11
CA TYR A 361 -12.01 6.01 -28.15
C TYR A 361 -11.53 5.66 -26.74
N SER A 362 -11.43 4.36 -26.48
CA SER A 362 -11.14 3.77 -25.18
C SER A 362 -10.43 2.43 -25.38
N GLY A 363 -10.02 1.78 -24.29
CA GLY A 363 -9.19 0.58 -24.34
C GLY A 363 -7.71 0.91 -24.16
N ASP A 364 -6.93 -0.12 -23.87
CA ASP A 364 -5.52 0.00 -23.46
C ASP A 364 -4.64 0.60 -24.57
N PHE A 365 -5.11 0.51 -25.83
CA PHE A 365 -4.45 1.03 -27.01
C PHE A 365 -5.35 1.95 -27.84
N CYS A 366 -6.40 2.54 -27.25
CA CYS A 366 -7.38 3.38 -27.97
C CYS A 366 -8.10 2.66 -29.12
N GLU A 367 -8.20 1.33 -29.03
CA GLU A 367 -8.73 0.47 -30.08
C GLU A 367 -10.26 0.37 -30.06
N ARG A 368 -10.88 0.59 -28.90
CA ARG A 368 -12.32 0.45 -28.71
C ARG A 368 -13.00 1.77 -28.95
N CYS A 369 -13.87 1.82 -29.95
CA CYS A 369 -14.81 2.92 -30.11
C CYS A 369 -16.23 2.38 -29.99
N PRO A 370 -16.80 2.37 -28.77
CA PRO A 370 -18.18 1.95 -28.55
C PRO A 370 -19.18 2.74 -29.41
N ALA A 371 -18.84 3.99 -29.77
CA ALA A 371 -19.65 4.84 -30.64
C ALA A 371 -19.45 4.57 -32.15
N CYS A 372 -18.36 3.92 -32.56
CA CYS A 372 -18.04 3.65 -33.96
C CYS A 372 -18.43 2.22 -34.39
N GLN A 373 -18.65 1.33 -33.43
CA GLN A 373 -19.05 -0.05 -33.68
C GLN A 373 -20.54 -0.21 -33.42
N SER A 374 -21.36 0.21 -34.37
CA SER A 374 -22.80 0.34 -34.15
C SER A 374 -23.61 -0.22 -35.31
N THR A 375 -23.73 -1.54 -35.36
CA THR A 375 -24.95 -2.17 -35.93
C THR A 375 -26.21 -1.57 -35.29
N CYS A 376 -26.12 -1.09 -34.04
CA CYS A 376 -27.21 -0.36 -33.36
C CYS A 376 -27.56 0.99 -34.02
N GLN A 377 -26.61 1.75 -34.59
CA GLN A 377 -26.90 3.06 -35.20
C GLN A 377 -27.67 2.94 -36.50
N SER A 378 -27.41 1.89 -37.30
CA SER A 378 -28.21 1.63 -38.50
C SER A 378 -29.69 1.43 -38.19
N TYR A 379 -30.02 0.96 -36.97
CA TYR A 379 -31.39 0.78 -36.53
C TYR A 379 -31.98 1.98 -35.81
N TRP A 380 -31.22 3.03 -35.45
CA TRP A 380 -31.76 4.22 -34.76
C TRP A 380 -32.85 4.91 -35.56
N LYS A 381 -32.63 5.13 -36.87
CA LYS A 381 -33.64 5.73 -37.75
C LYS A 381 -34.92 4.88 -37.83
N CYS A 382 -34.76 3.57 -37.73
CA CYS A 382 -35.89 2.64 -37.72
C CYS A 382 -36.67 2.73 -36.41
N VAL A 383 -35.97 2.63 -35.28
CA VAL A 383 -36.56 2.71 -33.94
C VAL A 383 -37.27 4.06 -33.75
N ASP A 384 -36.67 5.17 -34.21
CA ASP A 384 -37.26 6.52 -34.13
C ASP A 384 -38.54 6.65 -34.97
N CYS A 385 -38.61 6.00 -36.14
CA CYS A 385 -39.83 5.92 -36.96
C CYS A 385 -40.95 5.20 -36.22
N HIS A 386 -40.66 4.07 -35.57
CA HIS A 386 -41.67 3.30 -34.82
C HIS A 386 -42.11 4.01 -33.52
N LEU A 387 -41.23 4.80 -32.90
CA LEU A 387 -41.56 5.61 -31.72
C LEU A 387 -42.47 6.80 -32.08
N SER A 388 -42.24 7.46 -33.22
CA SER A 388 -43.03 8.62 -33.67
C SER A 388 -44.42 8.25 -34.21
N HIS A 389 -44.59 7.02 -34.73
CA HIS A 389 -45.86 6.51 -35.28
C HIS A 389 -46.56 5.52 -34.35
N GLY A 390 -46.35 5.63 -33.03
CA GLY A 390 -47.21 4.99 -32.03
C GLY A 390 -47.21 3.47 -32.06
N LEU A 391 -46.05 2.81 -31.90
CA LEU A 391 -45.78 1.40 -31.48
C LEU A 391 -46.86 0.32 -31.76
N THR A 392 -47.65 0.46 -32.82
CA THR A 392 -48.81 -0.38 -33.12
C THR A 392 -48.72 -0.87 -34.57
N GLN A 393 -49.12 -2.13 -34.79
CA GLN A 393 -49.03 -2.80 -36.09
C GLN A 393 -49.77 -2.05 -37.22
N LYS A 394 -50.79 -1.24 -36.89
CA LYS A 394 -51.64 -0.51 -37.86
C LYS A 394 -51.01 0.81 -38.35
N GLU A 395 -50.22 1.49 -37.52
CA GLU A 395 -49.56 2.76 -37.86
C GLU A 395 -48.12 2.55 -38.37
N ALA A 396 -47.54 1.37 -38.11
CA ALA A 396 -46.18 0.96 -38.48
C ALA A 396 -45.96 0.57 -39.95
N GLY A 397 -47.00 0.56 -40.79
CA GLY A 397 -46.91 0.12 -42.19
C GLY A 397 -45.93 0.94 -43.04
N HIS A 398 -45.69 2.21 -42.68
CA HIS A 398 -44.74 3.09 -43.37
C HIS A 398 -43.28 2.81 -42.97
N CYS A 399 -43.03 2.48 -41.70
CA CYS A 399 -41.69 2.21 -41.18
C CYS A 399 -41.17 0.81 -41.56
N ASN A 400 -42.05 -0.20 -41.62
CA ASN A 400 -41.70 -1.57 -42.01
C ASN A 400 -41.05 -1.67 -43.40
N ASN A 401 -41.44 -0.81 -44.35
CA ASN A 401 -40.85 -0.78 -45.69
C ASN A 401 -39.43 -0.17 -45.71
N THR A 402 -39.05 0.54 -44.66
CA THR A 402 -37.78 1.28 -44.53
C THR A 402 -36.79 0.56 -43.59
N CYS A 403 -37.24 -0.53 -42.95
CA CYS A 403 -36.59 -1.21 -41.83
C CYS A 403 -36.41 -2.72 -42.09
N ALA A 404 -35.65 -3.41 -41.23
CA ALA A 404 -35.48 -4.86 -41.28
C ALA A 404 -36.83 -5.62 -41.31
N PRO A 405 -36.92 -6.80 -41.95
CA PRO A 405 -38.20 -7.42 -42.31
C PRO A 405 -39.04 -7.96 -41.14
N LEU A 406 -38.50 -8.04 -39.91
CA LEU A 406 -39.29 -8.41 -38.72
C LEU A 406 -39.00 -7.46 -37.54
N VAL A 407 -39.97 -6.61 -37.21
CA VAL A 407 -40.00 -5.78 -35.99
C VAL A 407 -41.05 -6.34 -35.02
N GLY A 408 -40.63 -6.67 -33.80
CA GLY A 408 -41.50 -7.10 -32.70
C GLY A 408 -41.49 -6.12 -31.53
N TYR A 409 -42.53 -6.14 -30.70
CA TYR A 409 -42.66 -5.33 -29.48
C TYR A 409 -42.75 -6.25 -28.26
N MET A 410 -42.00 -5.97 -27.19
CA MET A 410 -42.00 -6.79 -25.97
C MET A 410 -42.07 -5.92 -24.71
N ASP A 411 -42.77 -6.42 -23.68
CA ASP A 411 -43.01 -5.71 -22.41
C ASP A 411 -42.03 -6.10 -21.29
N ASP A 412 -41.30 -7.23 -21.41
CA ASP A 412 -40.43 -7.76 -20.34
C ASP A 412 -39.16 -8.41 -20.89
N VAL A 413 -38.01 -8.08 -20.29
CA VAL A 413 -36.67 -8.55 -20.69
C VAL A 413 -36.23 -9.67 -19.74
N SER A 414 -36.88 -10.83 -19.85
CA SER A 414 -36.43 -12.04 -19.16
C SER A 414 -36.13 -13.12 -20.21
N GLY A 415 -34.90 -13.11 -20.71
CA GLY A 415 -34.42 -14.12 -21.66
C GLY A 415 -34.10 -15.45 -20.96
N GLN A 416 -34.70 -16.53 -21.44
CA GLN A 416 -34.20 -17.89 -21.24
C GLN A 416 -32.83 -18.05 -21.96
N ALA A 417 -31.96 -18.85 -21.36
CA ALA A 417 -30.49 -18.75 -21.47
C ALA A 417 -29.82 -19.42 -22.69
N TRP A 418 -30.34 -19.31 -23.91
CA TRP A 418 -29.72 -20.01 -25.06
C TRP A 418 -29.61 -19.26 -26.41
N GLU A 419 -29.71 -17.93 -26.46
CA GLU A 419 -29.48 -17.16 -27.71
C GLU A 419 -28.58 -15.93 -27.49
N ILE A 420 -27.74 -15.59 -28.49
CA ILE A 420 -26.85 -14.41 -28.47
C ILE A 420 -27.66 -13.20 -28.94
N TRP A 421 -28.16 -12.41 -28.00
CA TRP A 421 -28.86 -11.15 -28.27
C TRP A 421 -27.90 -9.96 -28.15
N ILE A 422 -27.96 -9.01 -29.09
CA ILE A 422 -27.30 -7.71 -28.92
C ILE A 422 -28.33 -6.74 -28.35
N GLN A 423 -28.08 -6.25 -27.13
CA GLN A 423 -28.92 -5.25 -26.47
C GLN A 423 -28.40 -3.84 -26.80
N CYS A 424 -29.22 -3.08 -27.50
CA CYS A 424 -28.97 -1.70 -27.92
C CYS A 424 -29.87 -0.73 -27.15
N MET A 425 -29.52 0.55 -27.22
CA MET A 425 -30.21 1.63 -26.52
C MET A 425 -30.26 2.88 -27.41
N SER A 426 -31.41 3.55 -27.43
CA SER A 426 -31.59 4.86 -28.06
C SER A 426 -32.13 5.87 -27.04
N ILE A 427 -31.71 7.12 -27.19
CA ILE A 427 -32.21 8.26 -26.40
C ILE A 427 -33.08 9.08 -27.33
N SER A 428 -34.34 9.29 -26.95
CA SER A 428 -35.26 10.17 -27.68
C SER A 428 -35.04 11.64 -27.28
N ASN A 429 -35.52 12.56 -28.12
CA ASN A 429 -35.55 14.01 -27.84
C ASN A 429 -36.24 14.35 -26.51
N ASP A 430 -37.13 13.50 -26.00
CA ASP A 430 -37.82 13.68 -24.70
C ASP A 430 -37.00 13.22 -23.48
N SER A 431 -35.68 13.00 -23.64
CA SER A 431 -34.79 12.50 -22.57
C SER A 431 -35.22 11.15 -21.97
N CYS A 432 -35.97 10.36 -22.73
CA CYS A 432 -36.38 9.00 -22.40
C CYS A 432 -35.40 8.00 -23.03
N ARG A 433 -35.00 7.00 -22.25
CA ARG A 433 -34.14 5.90 -22.69
C ARG A 433 -35.01 4.73 -23.16
N TYR A 434 -34.87 4.35 -24.43
CA TYR A 434 -35.53 3.20 -25.05
C TYR A 434 -34.52 2.08 -25.27
N SER A 435 -34.89 0.86 -24.89
CA SER A 435 -34.07 -0.35 -25.08
C SER A 435 -34.62 -1.18 -26.22
N PHE A 436 -33.74 -1.78 -27.02
CA PHE A 436 -34.12 -2.69 -28.10
C PHE A 436 -33.08 -3.80 -28.27
N GLN A 437 -33.51 -4.96 -28.76
CA GLN A 437 -32.66 -6.12 -28.97
C GLN A 437 -32.64 -6.52 -30.44
N THR A 438 -31.49 -7.02 -30.91
CA THR A 438 -31.37 -7.59 -32.25
C THR A 438 -30.91 -9.04 -32.16
N SER A 439 -31.62 -9.94 -32.85
CA SER A 439 -31.18 -11.32 -33.10
C SER A 439 -31.00 -11.56 -34.59
N SER A 440 -30.12 -12.49 -34.94
CA SER A 440 -29.89 -12.91 -36.32
C SER A 440 -30.05 -14.42 -36.39
N HIS A 441 -31.10 -14.89 -37.06
CA HIS A 441 -31.35 -16.31 -37.27
C HIS A 441 -31.43 -16.57 -38.78
N SER A 442 -30.65 -17.53 -39.28
CA SER A 442 -30.72 -17.99 -40.69
C SER A 442 -30.64 -16.87 -41.75
N GLY A 443 -29.85 -15.82 -41.50
CA GLY A 443 -29.67 -14.70 -42.44
C GLY A 443 -30.79 -13.64 -42.41
N GLN A 444 -31.80 -13.79 -41.55
CA GLN A 444 -32.80 -12.75 -41.26
C GLN A 444 -32.51 -12.11 -39.89
N THR A 445 -32.48 -10.78 -39.88
CA THR A 445 -32.32 -9.98 -38.66
C THR A 445 -33.70 -9.60 -38.12
N GLN A 446 -33.91 -9.86 -36.83
CA GLN A 446 -35.15 -9.53 -36.12
C GLN A 446 -34.86 -8.47 -35.06
N LEU A 447 -35.68 -7.40 -35.05
CA LEU A 447 -35.55 -6.25 -34.17
C LEU A 447 -36.70 -6.26 -33.14
N HIS A 448 -36.37 -6.26 -31.85
CA HIS A 448 -37.35 -6.21 -30.76
C HIS A 448 -37.25 -4.88 -30.01
N ILE A 449 -38.31 -4.08 -30.03
CA ILE A 449 -38.37 -2.77 -29.36
C ILE A 449 -39.11 -2.92 -28.03
N SER A 450 -38.52 -2.43 -26.94
CA SER A 450 -39.19 -2.36 -25.64
C SER A 450 -40.22 -1.23 -25.63
N THR A 451 -41.45 -1.56 -25.21
CA THR A 451 -42.57 -0.62 -25.10
C THR A 451 -42.49 0.26 -23.85
N ARG A 452 -41.59 -0.04 -22.90
CA ARG A 452 -41.45 0.67 -21.62
C ARG A 452 -40.18 1.54 -21.61
N PRO A 453 -40.29 2.85 -21.83
CA PRO A 453 -39.14 3.75 -21.70
C PRO A 453 -38.79 4.03 -20.24
N GLU A 454 -37.48 4.11 -19.98
CA GLU A 454 -36.95 4.68 -18.75
C GLU A 454 -36.81 6.19 -18.93
N CYS A 455 -37.86 6.93 -18.56
CA CYS A 455 -37.85 8.39 -18.56
C CYS A 455 -37.48 8.91 -17.17
N ALA A 456 -36.53 9.84 -17.10
CA ALA A 456 -36.21 10.57 -15.87
C ALA A 456 -37.33 11.57 -15.53
N SER A 457 -38.46 11.09 -15.00
CA SER A 457 -39.51 11.97 -14.49
C SER A 457 -39.12 12.53 -13.11
N SER A 458 -38.44 13.67 -13.12
CA SER A 458 -38.00 14.42 -11.92
C SER A 458 -39.15 14.73 -10.94
N ASN A 459 -40.41 14.81 -11.41
CA ASN A 459 -41.53 15.28 -10.59
C ASN A 459 -42.03 14.30 -9.52
N ARG A 460 -41.83 12.98 -9.63
CA ARG A 460 -42.37 12.03 -8.64
C ARG A 460 -41.56 11.95 -7.35
N LEU A 461 -40.24 12.11 -7.43
CA LEU A 461 -39.34 11.99 -6.27
C LEU A 461 -39.30 13.28 -5.43
N VAL A 462 -39.45 14.45 -6.06
CA VAL A 462 -39.49 15.74 -5.35
C VAL A 462 -40.73 15.84 -4.44
N GLY A 463 -41.89 15.35 -4.90
CA GLY A 463 -43.12 15.37 -4.11
C GLY A 463 -43.06 14.48 -2.87
N THR A 464 -42.50 13.27 -2.98
CA THR A 464 -42.33 12.36 -1.83
C THR A 464 -41.30 12.91 -0.84
N PHE A 465 -40.19 13.47 -1.33
CA PHE A 465 -39.16 14.07 -0.48
C PHE A 465 -39.70 15.27 0.32
N LEU A 466 -40.43 16.18 -0.32
CA LEU A 466 -41.04 17.33 0.36
C LEU A 466 -42.09 16.91 1.41
N SER A 467 -42.88 15.87 1.11
CA SER A 467 -43.85 15.32 2.06
C SER A 467 -43.18 14.73 3.31
N VAL A 468 -42.13 13.93 3.12
CA VAL A 468 -41.37 13.32 4.23
C VAL A 468 -40.63 14.39 5.05
N CYS A 469 -40.05 15.40 4.41
CA CYS A 469 -39.43 16.53 5.11
C CYS A 469 -40.45 17.34 5.94
N ALA A 470 -41.65 17.58 5.40
CA ALA A 470 -42.69 18.30 6.14
C ALA A 470 -43.15 17.51 7.38
N LEU A 471 -43.35 16.19 7.24
CA LEU A 471 -43.76 15.31 8.34
C LEU A 471 -42.70 15.23 9.45
N THR A 472 -41.43 15.12 9.10
CA THR A 472 -40.33 15.04 10.09
C THR A 472 -40.18 16.33 10.87
N VAL A 473 -40.26 17.49 10.20
CA VAL A 473 -40.22 18.81 10.86
C VAL A 473 -41.41 18.99 11.80
N LEU A 474 -42.62 18.58 11.39
CA LEU A 474 -43.83 18.75 12.19
C LEU A 474 -43.81 17.87 13.45
N CYS A 475 -43.33 16.62 13.35
CA CYS A 475 -43.09 15.77 14.51
C CYS A 475 -42.04 16.38 15.47
N GLY A 476 -40.96 16.95 14.94
CA GLY A 476 -39.94 17.64 15.74
C GLY A 476 -40.52 18.83 16.53
N LEU A 477 -41.34 19.66 15.90
CA LEU A 477 -42.00 20.80 16.56
C LEU A 477 -42.95 20.37 17.68
N VAL A 478 -43.69 19.26 17.49
CA VAL A 478 -44.57 18.71 18.53
C VAL A 478 -43.77 18.24 19.75
N VAL A 479 -42.63 17.56 19.54
CA VAL A 479 -41.76 17.12 20.65
C VAL A 479 -41.17 18.32 21.41
N VAL A 480 -40.77 19.38 20.70
CA VAL A 480 -40.28 20.62 21.31
C VAL A 480 -41.38 21.33 22.11
N ALA A 481 -42.61 21.38 21.59
CA ALA A 481 -43.75 21.96 22.30
C ALA A 481 -44.11 21.16 23.56
N MET A 482 -44.13 19.83 23.47
CA MET A 482 -44.42 18.96 24.61
C MET A 482 -43.34 19.02 25.69
N SER A 483 -42.06 19.05 25.30
CA SER A 483 -40.96 19.23 26.26
C SER A 483 -41.00 20.60 26.94
N ARG A 484 -41.32 21.68 26.20
CA ARG A 484 -41.57 23.02 26.78
C ARG A 484 -42.72 23.02 27.79
N LEU A 485 -43.84 22.37 27.47
CA LEU A 485 -45.00 22.23 28.38
C LEU A 485 -44.67 21.43 29.65
N LEU A 486 -43.89 20.35 29.51
CA LEU A 486 -43.43 19.56 30.66
C LEU A 486 -42.47 20.35 31.56
N LEU A 487 -41.59 21.16 30.98
CA LEU A 487 -40.69 22.03 31.73
C LEU A 487 -41.45 23.17 32.45
N GLN A 488 -42.50 23.72 31.84
CA GLN A 488 -43.35 24.72 32.49
C GLN A 488 -44.18 24.12 33.63
N LYS A 489 -44.70 22.89 33.48
CA LYS A 489 -45.42 22.18 34.56
C LYS A 489 -44.52 21.81 35.75
N LYS A 490 -43.21 21.62 35.53
CA LYS A 490 -42.25 21.31 36.61
C LYS A 490 -41.76 22.56 37.36
N GLY A 491 -42.16 23.76 36.92
CA GLY A 491 -41.76 25.05 37.50
C GLY A 491 -42.71 25.62 38.56
N TRP A 492 -43.73 24.90 39.03
CA TRP A 492 -44.63 25.40 40.07
C TRP A 492 -44.66 24.50 41.32
N SER A 493 -43.83 24.85 42.30
CA SER A 493 -44.14 24.66 43.72
C SER A 493 -43.42 25.74 44.54
N PRO A 494 -44.15 26.56 45.33
CA PRO A 494 -43.56 27.66 46.09
C PRO A 494 -43.28 27.29 47.56
N GLY A 495 -42.16 27.78 48.11
CA GLY A 495 -42.00 27.98 49.56
C GLY A 495 -40.62 27.65 50.13
N GLY A 496 -39.96 28.66 50.73
CA GLY A 496 -38.84 28.49 51.67
C GLY A 496 -37.75 29.56 51.53
N ALA A 497 -37.48 30.29 52.62
CA ALA A 497 -36.77 31.56 52.68
C ALA A 497 -35.22 31.48 52.68
N ALA A 498 -34.61 32.66 52.59
CA ALA A 498 -33.21 33.02 52.33
C ALA A 498 -32.23 32.79 53.51
N GLU A 499 -30.92 32.66 53.21
CA GLU A 499 -29.88 33.67 53.54
C GLU A 499 -28.48 33.32 52.97
N ASP A 500 -27.87 34.34 52.37
CA ASP A 500 -26.46 34.76 52.27
C ASP A 500 -25.31 33.82 51.81
N GLY A 501 -24.50 34.34 50.88
CA GLY A 501 -23.08 33.96 50.81
C GLY A 501 -22.33 33.97 49.48
N VAL A 502 -22.31 35.10 48.76
CA VAL A 502 -21.18 35.68 47.99
C VAL A 502 -20.29 34.80 47.06
N TYR A 503 -20.25 35.12 45.75
CA TYR A 503 -19.10 35.68 44.98
C TYR A 503 -19.22 35.48 43.45
N HIS A 504 -18.57 36.42 42.75
CA HIS A 504 -18.73 36.87 41.37
C HIS A 504 -18.15 35.98 40.26
N CYS A 505 -18.73 36.18 39.07
CA CYS A 505 -18.38 35.66 37.76
C CYS A 505 -17.10 36.25 37.12
N THR A 506 -16.45 35.47 36.25
CA THR A 506 -15.85 35.88 34.96
C THR A 506 -15.88 34.65 34.05
N GLY A 507 -16.36 34.62 32.80
CA GLY A 507 -16.70 35.65 31.84
C GLY A 507 -15.89 35.46 30.54
N LYS A 508 -16.45 34.67 29.58
CA LYS A 508 -16.22 34.70 28.11
C LYS A 508 -14.80 34.31 27.59
N ASP A 509 -14.60 33.71 26.42
CA ASP A 509 -15.21 33.94 25.11
C ASP A 509 -15.31 32.69 24.21
N LEU A 510 -16.38 32.68 23.40
CA LEU A 510 -16.50 31.93 22.15
C LEU A 510 -15.89 32.78 21.03
N SER A 511 -14.76 32.37 20.44
CA SER A 511 -14.39 32.79 19.09
C SER A 511 -13.21 31.98 18.53
N TYR A 512 -13.47 30.83 17.91
CA TYR A 512 -12.84 30.45 16.63
C TYR A 512 -13.47 29.14 16.11
N ILE A 513 -14.16 29.21 14.97
CA ILE A 513 -14.45 28.05 14.12
C ILE A 513 -13.46 28.14 12.96
N PRO A 514 -12.65 27.11 12.67
CA PRO A 514 -12.11 26.90 11.35
C PRO A 514 -12.82 25.71 10.67
N THR A 515 -13.62 26.05 9.68
CA THR A 515 -13.98 25.19 8.56
C THR A 515 -12.77 25.08 7.62
N THR A 516 -12.21 23.87 7.43
CA THR A 516 -11.70 23.25 6.18
C THR A 516 -10.58 22.23 6.44
N ASN A 517 -10.58 21.17 5.63
CA ASN A 517 -9.56 20.13 5.52
C ASN A 517 -8.27 20.64 4.85
N GLU A 518 -7.10 20.33 5.42
CA GLU A 518 -6.00 19.60 4.74
C GLU A 518 -4.82 19.31 5.70
N LYS A 519 -3.98 18.36 5.26
CA LYS A 519 -2.98 17.55 5.98
C LYS A 519 -1.97 18.32 6.83
N THR A 520 -1.51 17.67 7.92
CA THR A 520 -0.10 17.27 8.21
C THR A 520 -0.04 16.80 9.67
N VAL A 521 0.31 15.53 9.95
CA VAL A 521 0.62 15.10 11.33
C VAL A 521 2.12 14.86 11.42
N THR A 522 2.81 15.84 12.00
CA THR A 522 4.17 15.72 12.53
C THR A 522 4.13 14.90 13.83
N TYR A 523 4.97 13.88 13.93
CA TYR A 523 5.16 13.15 15.18
C TYR A 523 5.97 14.01 16.16
N ARG A 524 5.34 14.42 17.27
CA ARG A 524 6.05 14.90 18.46
C ARG A 524 6.14 13.73 19.45
N ARG A 525 7.36 13.23 19.68
CA ARG A 525 7.66 12.35 20.82
C ARG A 525 7.73 13.23 22.06
N ASP A 526 6.70 13.19 22.89
CA ASP A 526 6.84 13.62 24.28
C ASP A 526 7.00 12.37 25.16
N HIS A 527 8.12 12.34 25.88
CA HIS A 527 8.45 11.35 26.92
C HIS A 527 7.38 11.32 28.02
N PRO A 528 7.19 10.18 28.71
CA PRO A 528 6.22 10.06 29.81
C PRO A 528 6.80 10.62 31.12
N PRO A 529 5.99 11.18 32.04
CA PRO A 529 6.40 11.33 33.42
C PRO A 529 6.07 10.07 34.22
N ASP A 530 7.05 9.67 35.03
CA ASP A 530 6.97 8.65 36.07
C ASP A 530 5.81 8.89 37.04
N ARG A 531 4.95 7.87 37.23
CA ARG A 531 4.45 7.39 38.53
C ARG A 531 3.45 6.23 38.35
N PRO A 532 3.53 5.17 39.18
CA PRO A 532 2.57 4.06 39.14
C PRO A 532 1.27 4.48 39.84
N VAL A 533 0.13 4.19 39.21
CA VAL A 533 -1.18 4.23 39.88
C VAL A 533 -1.60 2.78 40.15
N GLU A 534 -1.48 2.36 41.40
CA GLU A 534 -2.14 1.14 41.89
C GLU A 534 -3.65 1.39 41.91
N MET A 535 -4.42 0.50 41.28
CA MET A 535 -5.87 0.47 41.39
C MET A 535 -6.29 -0.88 41.97
N HIS A 536 -6.71 -0.87 43.23
CA HIS A 536 -7.35 -2.01 43.86
C HIS A 536 -8.79 -2.12 43.36
N ILE A 537 -9.10 -3.22 42.69
CA ILE A 537 -10.48 -3.57 42.32
C ILE A 537 -10.87 -4.82 43.13
N GLN A 538 -11.77 -4.63 44.09
CA GLN A 538 -12.49 -5.73 44.73
C GLN A 538 -13.66 -6.14 43.83
N VAL A 539 -13.63 -7.38 43.35
CA VAL A 539 -14.74 -7.99 42.60
C VAL A 539 -15.52 -8.91 43.54
N PRO A 540 -16.82 -8.69 43.77
CA PRO A 540 -17.63 -9.65 44.52
C PRO A 540 -17.83 -10.93 43.69
N LYS A 541 -17.67 -12.09 44.34
CA LYS A 541 -17.95 -13.41 43.75
C LYS A 541 -19.45 -13.53 43.47
N MET A 542 -19.83 -13.84 42.23
CA MET A 542 -21.12 -14.45 41.92
C MET A 542 -20.97 -15.98 41.78
N PRO A 543 -21.97 -16.77 42.19
CA PRO A 543 -21.84 -18.21 42.39
C PRO A 543 -21.97 -19.02 41.08
N LEU A 544 -21.31 -20.17 41.05
CA LEU A 544 -21.43 -21.22 40.03
C LEU A 544 -22.78 -21.96 40.09
N GLY A 545 -23.25 -22.41 38.91
CA GLY A 545 -24.32 -23.39 38.66
C GLY A 545 -25.40 -22.81 37.75
N ASP A 546 -25.83 -23.36 36.62
CA ASP A 546 -25.65 -24.69 36.00
C ASP A 546 -26.16 -24.62 34.52
N PRO A 547 -26.16 -25.70 33.71
CA PRO A 547 -25.84 -25.72 32.27
C PRO A 547 -27.05 -25.63 31.34
N TRP A 548 -26.85 -25.23 30.07
CA TRP A 548 -27.80 -25.53 28.99
C TRP A 548 -27.13 -25.97 27.70
N GLN A 549 -27.48 -27.20 27.33
CA GLN A 549 -27.26 -27.89 26.06
C GLN A 549 -28.08 -27.24 24.93
N TYR A 550 -27.49 -27.08 23.75
CA TYR A 550 -27.69 -27.91 22.54
C TYR A 550 -26.73 -27.48 21.44
#